data_AF-A0AAQ3K4F9-F1
#
_entry.id   AF-A0AAQ3K4F9-F1
#
_cell.length_a   1.000
_cell.length_b   1.000
_cell.length_c   1.000
_cell.angle_alpha   90.00
_cell.angle_beta   90.00
_cell.angle_gamma   90.00
#
_symmetry.space_group_name_H-M   'P 1'
#
loop_
_entity.id
_entity.type
_entity.pdbx_description
1 polymer ?
#
loop_
_entity_poly.entity_id
_entity_poly.type
_entity_poly.pdbx_seq_one_letter_code
_entity_poly.pdbx_strand_id
1 'polypeptide(L)'
;MRRINRGESGATANGIKHAFSPDPDALGLQLRAGLPSDADVLHVGTLPASVDPSHHAGVSRLLYAKFRCLPVFLPPDLHQRFYHGFCKHYLWPLLHYLLPLSPSSLGGLPFDRALWLSYLSANKLFAERLIELLNPDEDFVWIHDYHLLAVPTFLRRRSPRVKLGFFLHSPFPSSEIFRTIPVRDELLRALLNCDLVGFHTFDYARHFLSSCSRLLGLDYQSKRGYIGIEYFGRTITVKILPVGIDLGQLESVISSSETTAKIQELMDRYKDRILLLGVDDIDLFKGIGLKFLAMEQLLEEHPELRGRATMVQIANPARSQGRDVRRSRERFIQSQGGSMSDLENLDMSPLC
;
A
#
# COMPACT_ATOMS: atom_id res chain seq x y z
N MET A 1 7.94 -4.31 -10.41
CA MET A 1 9.27 -4.44 -11.04
C MET A 1 10.21 -3.43 -10.41
N ARG A 2 11.45 -3.80 -10.09
CA ARG A 2 12.52 -2.87 -9.67
C ARG A 2 13.49 -2.63 -10.85
N ARG A 3 14.11 -1.45 -10.91
CA ARG A 3 15.16 -1.15 -11.90
C ARG A 3 16.51 -1.63 -11.35
N ILE A 4 17.28 -2.33 -12.17
CA ILE A 4 18.66 -2.70 -11.85
C ILE A 4 19.61 -1.67 -12.46
N ASN A 5 20.51 -1.11 -11.66
CA ASN A 5 21.65 -0.37 -12.19
C ASN A 5 22.67 -1.40 -12.70
N ARG A 6 22.91 -1.46 -14.00
CA ARG A 6 24.15 -2.08 -14.48
C ARG A 6 25.26 -1.06 -14.33
N GLY A 7 26.34 -1.45 -13.66
CA GLY A 7 27.63 -0.81 -13.84
C GLY A 7 27.98 -0.76 -15.33
N GLU A 8 28.75 0.25 -15.72
CA GLU A 8 29.14 0.51 -17.10
C GLU A 8 29.86 -0.68 -17.73
N SER A 9 29.13 -1.56 -18.41
CA SER A 9 29.56 -2.37 -19.55
C SER A 9 28.49 -3.41 -19.86
N GLY A 10 27.87 -3.29 -21.03
CA GLY A 10 26.86 -4.24 -21.47
C GLY A 10 26.00 -3.65 -22.56
N ALA A 11 26.56 -3.57 -23.76
CA ALA A 11 25.78 -3.26 -24.96
C ALA A 11 24.63 -4.27 -25.07
N THR A 12 23.40 -3.76 -25.14
CA THR A 12 22.23 -4.57 -25.55
C THR A 12 21.81 -4.10 -26.93
N ALA A 13 21.47 -5.06 -27.79
CA ALA A 13 21.32 -4.90 -29.24
C ALA A 13 20.22 -3.92 -29.72
N ASN A 14 19.60 -3.12 -28.83
CA ASN A 14 18.51 -2.19 -29.16
C ASN A 14 18.63 -0.81 -28.47
N GLY A 15 19.79 -0.44 -27.91
CA GLY A 15 20.01 0.91 -27.37
C GLY A 15 19.23 1.26 -26.08
N ILE A 16 18.42 0.35 -25.54
CA ILE A 16 17.63 0.59 -24.32
C ILE A 16 18.48 0.28 -23.07
N LYS A 17 19.02 1.32 -22.41
CA LYS A 17 19.76 1.23 -21.12
C LYS A 17 18.83 1.02 -19.90
N HIS A 18 17.85 0.13 -20.01
CA HIS A 18 16.94 -0.19 -18.89
C HIS A 18 16.95 -1.69 -18.60
N ALA A 19 17.41 -2.06 -17.40
CA ALA A 19 17.32 -3.41 -16.85
C ALA A 19 16.25 -3.46 -15.76
N PHE A 20 15.39 -4.47 -15.81
CA PHE A 20 14.28 -4.67 -14.86
C PHE A 20 14.36 -6.08 -14.27
N SER A 21 14.00 -6.21 -12.99
CA SER A 21 13.76 -7.49 -12.33
C SER A 21 12.39 -7.51 -11.66
N PRO A 22 11.82 -8.72 -11.45
CA PRO A 22 10.71 -8.92 -10.53
C PRO A 22 11.05 -8.34 -9.16
N ASP A 23 10.01 -7.82 -8.52
CA ASP A 23 10.07 -7.38 -7.14
C ASP A 23 9.39 -8.47 -6.29
N PRO A 24 10.14 -9.22 -5.47
CA PRO A 24 9.56 -10.32 -4.68
C PRO A 24 8.53 -9.83 -3.65
N ASP A 25 8.60 -8.56 -3.26
CA ASP A 25 7.72 -7.93 -2.28
C ASP A 25 6.53 -7.21 -2.93
N ALA A 26 6.46 -7.20 -4.27
CA ALA A 26 5.34 -6.60 -4.96
C ALA A 26 4.08 -7.45 -4.77
N LEU A 27 3.04 -6.82 -4.23
CA LEU A 27 1.71 -7.40 -4.05
C LEU A 27 1.24 -8.18 -5.29
N GLY A 28 1.41 -7.64 -6.50
CA GLY A 28 0.98 -8.31 -7.73
C GLY A 28 1.64 -9.68 -7.93
N LEU A 29 2.92 -9.82 -7.57
CA LEU A 29 3.64 -11.08 -7.68
C LEU A 29 3.17 -12.08 -6.60
N GLN A 30 2.97 -11.62 -5.38
CA GLN A 30 2.46 -12.46 -4.29
C GLN A 30 1.04 -12.96 -4.57
N LEU A 31 0.17 -12.11 -5.11
CA LEU A 31 -1.19 -12.50 -5.51
C LEU A 31 -1.21 -13.53 -6.64
N ARG A 32 -0.22 -13.51 -7.54
CA ARG A 32 -0.12 -14.49 -8.63
C ARG A 32 0.06 -15.92 -8.11
N ALA A 33 0.67 -16.10 -6.94
CA ALA A 33 0.86 -17.41 -6.31
C ALA A 33 -0.47 -18.05 -5.86
N GLY A 34 -1.48 -17.23 -5.56
CA GLY A 34 -2.82 -17.70 -5.21
C GLY A 34 -3.73 -18.05 -6.41
N LEU A 35 -3.24 -17.87 -7.64
CA LEU A 35 -3.98 -18.17 -8.87
C LEU A 35 -3.45 -19.46 -9.52
N PRO A 36 -4.29 -20.16 -10.31
CA PRO A 36 -3.85 -21.34 -11.08
C PRO A 36 -2.55 -21.07 -11.86
N SER A 37 -1.68 -22.07 -11.98
CA SER A 37 -0.37 -21.91 -12.62
C SER A 37 -0.49 -21.56 -14.11
N ASP A 38 -1.58 -21.96 -14.76
CA ASP A 38 -1.93 -21.69 -16.15
C ASP A 38 -2.74 -20.40 -16.36
N ALA A 39 -3.11 -19.69 -15.29
CA ALA A 39 -3.81 -18.41 -15.41
C ALA A 39 -2.93 -17.37 -16.12
N ASP A 40 -3.45 -16.79 -17.22
CA ASP A 40 -2.83 -15.63 -17.86
C ASP A 40 -3.12 -14.39 -17.04
N VAL A 41 -2.06 -13.81 -16.47
CA VAL A 41 -2.16 -12.68 -15.55
C VAL A 41 -1.32 -11.54 -16.09
N LEU A 42 -1.98 -10.42 -16.34
CA LEU A 42 -1.38 -9.16 -16.76
C LEU A 42 -1.38 -8.18 -15.58
N HIS A 43 -0.20 -7.71 -15.20
CA HIS A 43 -0.06 -6.70 -14.15
C HIS A 43 -0.01 -5.29 -14.74
N VAL A 44 -0.86 -4.39 -14.27
CA VAL A 44 -0.89 -2.98 -14.71
C VAL A 44 -0.50 -2.06 -13.57
N GLY A 45 0.51 -1.22 -13.78
CA GLY A 45 1.12 -0.44 -12.69
C GLY A 45 2.08 0.64 -13.16
N THR A 46 2.50 1.51 -12.25
CA THR A 46 3.60 2.45 -12.51
C THR A 46 4.96 1.77 -12.32
N LEU A 47 6.00 2.41 -12.84
CA LEU A 47 7.39 2.03 -12.57
C LEU A 47 7.96 2.92 -11.47
N PRO A 48 8.86 2.39 -10.61
CA PRO A 48 9.50 3.18 -9.55
C PRO A 48 10.49 4.23 -10.10
N ALA A 49 10.87 4.13 -11.38
CA ALA A 49 11.80 5.04 -12.03
C ALA A 49 11.12 5.78 -13.18
N SER A 50 11.48 7.06 -13.36
CA SER A 50 11.12 7.82 -14.56
C SER A 50 11.76 7.20 -15.80
N VAL A 51 10.97 7.14 -16.87
CA VAL A 51 11.40 6.68 -18.19
C VAL A 51 11.16 7.83 -19.16
N ASP A 52 12.18 8.15 -19.96
CA ASP A 52 12.06 9.16 -21.00
C ASP A 52 10.92 8.80 -21.97
N PRO A 53 10.04 9.75 -22.35
CA PRO A 53 8.95 9.51 -23.28
C PRO A 53 9.35 8.80 -24.59
N SER A 54 10.54 9.10 -25.12
CA SER A 54 11.07 8.46 -26.33
C SER A 54 11.25 6.94 -26.18
N HIS A 55 11.43 6.45 -24.95
CA HIS A 55 11.62 5.03 -24.64
C HIS A 55 10.34 4.31 -24.18
N HIS A 56 9.21 5.01 -24.00
CA HIS A 56 7.97 4.41 -23.45
C HIS A 56 7.49 3.19 -24.25
N ALA A 57 7.52 3.27 -25.59
CA ALA A 57 7.10 2.18 -26.46
C ALA A 57 8.04 0.97 -26.40
N GLY A 58 9.35 1.20 -26.30
CA GLY A 58 10.35 0.15 -26.15
C GLY A 58 10.23 -0.56 -24.79
N VAL A 59 10.11 0.21 -23.72
CA VAL A 59 9.94 -0.32 -22.36
C VAL A 59 8.62 -1.05 -22.21
N SER A 60 7.52 -0.54 -22.78
CA SER A 60 6.22 -1.24 -22.76
C SER A 60 6.30 -2.61 -23.41
N ARG A 61 6.89 -2.70 -24.62
CA ARG A 61 7.07 -3.98 -25.32
C ARG A 61 7.95 -4.95 -24.53
N LEU A 62 9.04 -4.45 -23.95
CA LEU A 62 9.95 -5.26 -23.12
C LEU A 62 9.23 -5.83 -21.90
N LEU A 63 8.50 -4.98 -21.15
CA LEU A 63 7.82 -5.39 -19.92
C LEU A 63 6.65 -6.34 -20.18
N TYR A 64 5.91 -6.11 -21.27
CA TYR A 64 4.83 -6.99 -21.66
C TYR A 64 5.36 -8.37 -22.06
N ALA A 65 6.37 -8.42 -22.94
CA ALA A 65 6.90 -9.67 -23.47
C ALA A 65 7.62 -10.51 -22.41
N LYS A 66 8.40 -9.88 -21.52
CA LYS A 66 9.21 -10.62 -20.55
C LYS A 66 8.53 -10.90 -19.22
N PHE A 67 7.58 -10.05 -18.82
CA PHE A 67 7.08 -10.05 -17.44
C PHE A 67 5.57 -9.96 -17.33
N ARG A 68 4.83 -9.96 -18.45
CA ARG A 68 3.37 -9.74 -18.45
C ARG A 68 2.98 -8.48 -17.66
N CYS A 69 3.76 -7.41 -17.84
CA CYS A 69 3.55 -6.13 -17.18
C CYS A 69 3.21 -5.05 -18.19
N LEU A 70 2.15 -4.29 -17.90
CA LEU A 70 1.70 -3.14 -18.66
C LEU A 70 2.01 -1.86 -17.87
N PRO A 71 3.08 -1.11 -18.22
CA PRO A 71 3.41 0.10 -17.51
C PRO A 71 2.42 1.22 -17.83
N VAL A 72 2.04 1.95 -16.78
CA VAL A 72 1.35 3.24 -16.85
C VAL A 72 2.39 4.33 -16.56
N PHE A 73 2.71 5.12 -17.57
CA PHE A 73 3.64 6.24 -17.41
C PHE A 73 2.88 7.47 -16.95
N LEU A 74 3.15 7.91 -15.72
CA LEU A 74 2.61 9.15 -15.19
C LEU A 74 3.66 10.26 -15.36
N PRO A 75 3.28 11.46 -15.85
CA PRO A 75 4.15 12.63 -15.79
C PRO A 75 4.63 12.86 -14.34
N PRO A 76 5.90 13.25 -14.10
CA PRO A 76 6.44 13.39 -12.75
C PRO A 76 5.61 14.28 -11.83
N ASP A 77 5.17 15.44 -12.33
CA ASP A 77 4.31 16.36 -11.56
C ASP A 77 2.94 15.75 -11.24
N LEU A 78 2.38 14.97 -12.17
CA LEU A 78 1.13 14.27 -11.95
C LEU A 78 1.32 13.21 -10.86
N HIS A 79 2.39 12.40 -10.96
CA HIS A 79 2.72 11.39 -9.94
C HIS A 79 2.90 12.03 -8.57
N GLN A 80 3.61 13.16 -8.47
CA GLN A 80 3.80 13.88 -7.22
C GLN A 80 2.47 14.31 -6.59
N ARG A 81 1.59 14.96 -7.36
CA ARG A 81 0.29 15.45 -6.86
C ARG A 81 -0.69 14.31 -6.55
N PHE A 82 -0.70 13.27 -7.38
CA PHE A 82 -1.55 12.08 -7.20
C PHE A 82 -1.10 11.25 -6.00
N TYR A 83 0.13 10.74 -6.02
CA TYR A 83 0.59 9.73 -5.08
C TYR A 83 1.01 10.36 -3.75
N HIS A 84 1.91 11.35 -3.77
CA HIS A 84 2.35 11.99 -2.53
C HIS A 84 1.27 12.94 -1.99
N GLY A 85 0.67 13.76 -2.85
CA GLY A 85 -0.38 14.70 -2.46
C GLY A 85 -1.68 14.02 -2.02
N PHE A 86 -2.52 13.59 -2.97
CA PHE A 86 -3.86 13.10 -2.65
C PHE A 86 -3.86 11.75 -1.93
N CYS A 87 -3.04 10.79 -2.38
CA CYS A 87 -3.05 9.45 -1.78
C CYS A 87 -2.40 9.46 -0.39
N LYS A 88 -1.13 9.88 -0.28
CA LYS A 88 -0.36 9.71 0.95
C LYS A 88 -0.56 10.82 1.98
N HIS A 89 -0.86 12.06 1.58
CA HIS A 89 -1.12 13.13 2.56
C HIS A 89 -2.59 13.39 2.86
N TYR A 90 -3.53 12.96 2.01
CA TYR A 90 -4.95 13.20 2.23
C TYR A 90 -5.72 11.92 2.55
N LEU A 91 -5.73 10.93 1.63
CA LEU A 91 -6.48 9.68 1.85
C LEU A 91 -5.87 8.82 2.95
N TRP A 92 -4.56 8.56 2.93
CA TRP A 92 -3.91 7.65 3.88
C TRP A 92 -4.17 8.05 5.35
N PRO A 93 -3.97 9.30 5.78
CA PRO A 93 -4.28 9.68 7.15
C PRO A 93 -5.77 9.55 7.49
N LEU A 94 -6.64 9.93 6.56
CA LEU A 94 -8.09 9.87 6.76
C LEU A 94 -8.60 8.43 6.91
N LEU A 95 -8.10 7.51 6.08
CA LEU A 95 -8.41 6.07 6.19
C LEU A 95 -7.90 5.49 7.53
N HIS A 96 -6.86 6.09 8.10
CA HIS A 96 -6.32 5.75 9.43
C HIS A 96 -6.85 6.65 10.54
N TYR A 97 -8.08 7.17 10.37
CA TYR A 97 -8.83 7.90 11.40
C TYR A 97 -8.20 9.25 11.83
N LEU A 98 -7.26 9.79 11.07
CA LEU A 98 -6.78 11.15 11.25
C LEU A 98 -7.60 12.13 10.42
N LEU A 99 -8.30 13.05 11.08
CA LEU A 99 -9.19 13.99 10.40
C LEU A 99 -8.41 15.06 9.60
N PRO A 100 -8.91 15.49 8.43
CA PRO A 100 -8.31 16.59 7.65
C PRO A 100 -8.18 17.92 8.39
N LEU A 101 -9.01 18.12 9.42
CA LEU A 101 -9.02 19.31 10.28
C LEU A 101 -8.12 19.18 11.50
N SER A 102 -7.50 18.02 11.71
CA SER A 102 -6.47 17.89 12.74
C SER A 102 -5.37 18.91 12.46
N PRO A 103 -4.83 19.58 13.49
CA PRO A 103 -3.73 20.53 13.33
C PRO A 103 -2.68 19.96 12.38
N SER A 104 -2.16 20.79 11.46
CA SER A 104 -1.11 20.37 10.52
C SER A 104 0.13 19.80 11.21
N SER A 105 0.23 19.98 12.54
CA SER A 105 1.24 19.36 13.39
C SER A 105 1.05 17.85 13.63
N LEU A 106 -0.14 17.31 13.42
CA LEU A 106 -0.52 15.91 13.59
C LEU A 106 -0.66 15.16 12.26
N GLY A 107 -0.66 15.86 11.12
CA GLY A 107 -0.61 15.27 9.77
C GLY A 107 -1.93 15.24 8.99
N GLY A 108 -2.98 15.90 9.48
CA GLY A 108 -4.19 16.16 8.69
C GLY A 108 -3.92 17.29 7.70
N LEU A 109 -4.07 17.05 6.39
CA LEU A 109 -4.07 18.12 5.40
C LEU A 109 -5.51 18.49 5.00
N PRO A 110 -5.79 19.79 4.81
CA PRO A 110 -7.07 20.22 4.26
C PRO A 110 -7.24 19.65 2.85
N PHE A 111 -8.51 19.48 2.45
CA PHE A 111 -8.83 19.05 1.10
C PHE A 111 -8.36 20.07 0.07
N ASP A 112 -7.68 19.59 -0.98
CA ASP A 112 -7.27 20.38 -2.13
C ASP A 112 -7.91 19.80 -3.41
N ARG A 113 -8.72 20.63 -4.08
CA ARG A 113 -9.41 20.27 -5.31
C ARG A 113 -8.45 19.99 -6.46
N ALA A 114 -7.31 20.66 -6.54
CA ALA A 114 -6.31 20.40 -7.58
C ALA A 114 -5.63 19.03 -7.41
N LEU A 115 -5.42 18.59 -6.17
CA LEU A 115 -4.94 17.24 -5.87
C LEU A 115 -5.99 16.18 -6.23
N TRP A 116 -7.27 16.43 -5.96
CA TRP A 116 -8.36 15.55 -6.42
C TRP A 116 -8.41 15.41 -7.95
N LEU A 117 -8.30 16.53 -8.68
CA LEU A 117 -8.27 16.49 -10.15
C LEU A 117 -7.04 15.73 -10.67
N SER A 118 -5.89 15.87 -10.01
CA SER A 118 -4.69 15.08 -10.31
C SER A 118 -4.91 13.58 -10.04
N TYR A 119 -5.61 13.23 -8.96
CA TYR A 119 -5.98 11.86 -8.65
C TYR A 119 -6.87 11.23 -9.73
N LEU A 120 -7.91 11.94 -10.16
CA LEU A 120 -8.77 11.52 -11.26
C LEU A 120 -7.99 11.37 -12.57
N SER A 121 -7.07 12.30 -12.84
CA SER A 121 -6.25 12.28 -14.06
C SER A 121 -5.32 11.06 -14.10
N ALA A 122 -4.68 10.72 -12.98
CA ALA A 122 -3.87 9.50 -12.86
C ALA A 122 -4.74 8.24 -13.03
N ASN A 123 -5.87 8.14 -12.31
CA ASN A 123 -6.80 7.01 -12.41
C ASN A 123 -7.35 6.83 -13.84
N LYS A 124 -7.57 7.92 -14.56
CA LYS A 124 -7.98 7.90 -15.97
C LYS A 124 -6.89 7.27 -16.85
N LEU A 125 -5.60 7.63 -16.67
CA LEU A 125 -4.50 7.04 -17.43
C LEU A 125 -4.36 5.53 -17.17
N PHE A 126 -4.59 5.08 -15.93
CA PHE A 126 -4.66 3.65 -15.62
C PHE A 126 -5.79 2.95 -16.38
N ALA A 127 -6.99 3.54 -16.37
CA ALA A 127 -8.13 2.97 -17.08
C ALA A 127 -7.94 2.96 -18.60
N GLU A 128 -7.42 4.03 -19.19
CA GLU A 128 -7.09 4.11 -20.62
C GLU A 128 -6.10 3.01 -21.01
N ARG A 129 -5.06 2.82 -20.20
CA ARG A 129 -4.05 1.78 -20.46
C ARG A 129 -4.63 0.37 -20.42
N LEU A 130 -5.55 0.09 -19.49
CA LEU A 130 -6.25 -1.19 -19.40
C LEU A 130 -7.16 -1.42 -20.62
N ILE A 131 -7.90 -0.40 -21.04
CA ILE A 131 -8.86 -0.47 -22.16
C ILE A 131 -8.17 -0.87 -23.48
N GLU A 132 -6.89 -0.56 -23.67
CA GLU A 132 -6.14 -0.95 -24.87
C GLU A 132 -6.09 -2.47 -25.10
N LEU A 133 -6.15 -3.28 -24.04
CA LEU A 133 -6.00 -4.74 -24.11
C LEU A 133 -7.18 -5.52 -23.54
N LEU A 134 -8.11 -4.85 -22.86
CA LEU A 134 -9.22 -5.47 -22.16
C LEU A 134 -10.23 -6.09 -23.14
N ASN A 135 -10.43 -7.41 -23.04
CA ASN A 135 -11.60 -8.09 -23.57
C ASN A 135 -12.71 -8.11 -22.50
N PRO A 136 -13.78 -7.30 -22.63
CA PRO A 136 -14.77 -7.14 -21.57
C PRO A 136 -15.66 -8.37 -21.33
N ASP A 137 -15.68 -9.32 -22.26
CA ASP A 137 -16.50 -10.53 -22.15
C ASP A 137 -15.77 -11.67 -21.42
N GLU A 138 -14.45 -11.68 -21.51
CA GLU A 138 -13.58 -12.75 -21.00
C GLU A 138 -12.83 -12.31 -19.74
N ASP A 139 -12.27 -11.09 -19.74
CA ASP A 139 -11.33 -10.65 -18.72
C ASP A 139 -12.01 -10.27 -17.40
N PHE A 140 -11.24 -10.48 -16.33
CA PHE A 140 -11.55 -9.99 -14.99
C PHE A 140 -10.51 -8.94 -14.61
N VAL A 141 -10.98 -7.76 -14.21
CA VAL A 141 -10.09 -6.70 -13.75
C VAL A 141 -10.18 -6.61 -12.24
N TRP A 142 -9.07 -6.91 -11.56
CA TRP A 142 -8.96 -6.81 -10.11
C TRP A 142 -8.11 -5.61 -9.72
N ILE A 143 -8.75 -4.61 -9.12
CA ILE A 143 -8.15 -3.32 -8.76
C ILE A 143 -7.78 -3.35 -7.28
N HIS A 144 -6.57 -2.87 -6.97
CA HIS A 144 -6.05 -2.91 -5.62
C HIS A 144 -5.78 -1.52 -5.05
N ASP A 145 -6.31 -1.34 -3.84
CA ASP A 145 -6.00 -0.27 -2.89
C ASP A 145 -6.50 1.14 -3.22
N TYR A 146 -6.42 2.03 -2.22
CA TYR A 146 -7.02 3.37 -2.24
C TYR A 146 -6.46 4.31 -3.33
N HIS A 147 -5.30 3.98 -3.90
CA HIS A 147 -4.69 4.73 -5.00
C HIS A 147 -5.56 4.70 -6.26
N LEU A 148 -6.36 3.65 -6.44
CA LEU A 148 -7.09 3.37 -7.67
C LEU A 148 -8.62 3.32 -7.49
N LEU A 149 -9.17 3.96 -6.45
CA LEU A 149 -10.62 3.96 -6.15
C LEU A 149 -11.47 4.48 -7.31
N ALA A 150 -10.95 5.39 -8.15
CA ALA A 150 -11.69 5.98 -9.26
C ALA A 150 -11.58 5.22 -10.59
N VAL A 151 -10.65 4.27 -10.72
CA VAL A 151 -10.51 3.42 -11.93
C VAL A 151 -11.81 2.72 -12.33
N PRO A 152 -12.60 2.11 -11.41
CA PRO A 152 -13.85 1.44 -11.78
C PRO A 152 -14.84 2.34 -12.52
N THR A 153 -14.93 3.62 -12.15
CA THR A 153 -15.81 4.60 -12.82
C THR A 153 -15.43 4.77 -14.29
N PHE A 154 -14.13 4.89 -14.57
CA PHE A 154 -13.64 5.08 -15.93
C PHE A 154 -13.83 3.80 -16.78
N LEU A 155 -13.54 2.64 -16.21
CA LEU A 155 -13.71 1.35 -16.89
C LEU A 155 -15.18 1.06 -17.20
N ARG A 156 -16.07 1.15 -16.20
CA ARG A 156 -17.51 0.86 -16.38
C ARG A 156 -18.16 1.80 -17.39
N ARG A 157 -17.74 3.07 -17.42
CA ARG A 157 -18.24 4.05 -18.41
C ARG A 157 -17.87 3.68 -19.85
N ARG A 158 -16.66 3.14 -20.07
CA ARG A 158 -16.21 2.74 -21.42
C ARG A 158 -16.70 1.34 -21.80
N SER A 159 -16.76 0.44 -20.83
CA SER A 159 -17.15 -0.94 -21.00
C SER A 159 -18.17 -1.34 -19.93
N PRO A 160 -19.49 -1.23 -20.22
CA PRO A 160 -20.53 -1.54 -19.23
C PRO A 160 -20.52 -3.00 -18.75
N ARG A 161 -20.01 -3.93 -19.55
CA ARG A 161 -19.98 -5.38 -19.25
C ARG A 161 -18.73 -5.88 -18.52
N VAL A 162 -17.71 -5.03 -18.36
CA VAL A 162 -16.43 -5.42 -17.72
C VAL A 162 -16.66 -6.02 -16.33
N LYS A 163 -15.99 -7.11 -16.01
CA LYS A 163 -16.07 -7.74 -14.68
C LYS A 163 -15.04 -7.09 -13.75
N LEU A 164 -15.50 -6.38 -12.72
CA LEU A 164 -14.67 -5.56 -11.84
C LEU A 164 -14.68 -6.06 -10.40
N GLY A 165 -13.51 -6.46 -9.92
CA GLY A 165 -13.23 -6.64 -8.50
C GLY A 165 -12.40 -5.48 -7.95
N PHE A 166 -12.68 -5.06 -6.72
CA PHE A 166 -11.83 -4.13 -5.99
C PHE A 166 -11.49 -4.71 -4.61
N PHE A 167 -10.26 -4.52 -4.14
CA PHE A 167 -9.86 -4.87 -2.78
C PHE A 167 -9.15 -3.70 -2.10
N LEU A 168 -9.64 -3.28 -0.93
CA LEU A 168 -9.01 -2.24 -0.12
C LEU A 168 -8.05 -2.86 0.90
N HIS A 169 -6.75 -2.56 0.77
CA HIS A 169 -5.72 -3.05 1.70
C HIS A 169 -5.61 -2.19 2.96
N SER A 170 -6.04 -0.94 2.86
CA SER A 170 -6.12 -0.02 3.99
C SER A 170 -7.42 -0.22 4.79
N PRO A 171 -7.51 0.31 6.02
CA PRO A 171 -8.78 0.38 6.73
C PRO A 171 -9.82 1.17 5.93
N PHE A 172 -11.09 0.81 6.10
CA PHE A 172 -12.20 1.68 5.68
C PHE A 172 -12.75 2.39 6.92
N PRO A 173 -12.74 3.74 6.97
CA PRO A 173 -13.09 4.47 8.18
C PRO A 173 -14.61 4.49 8.39
N SER A 174 -15.03 4.67 9.64
CA SER A 174 -16.45 4.82 9.96
C SER A 174 -17.14 5.92 9.16
N SER A 175 -18.46 5.82 8.98
CA SER A 175 -19.25 6.80 8.22
C SER A 175 -19.11 8.24 8.75
N GLU A 176 -18.85 8.41 10.05
CA GLU A 176 -18.66 9.72 10.68
C GLU A 176 -17.36 10.40 10.26
N ILE A 177 -16.31 9.60 10.02
CA ILE A 177 -15.04 10.07 9.47
C ILE A 177 -15.16 10.21 7.95
N PHE A 178 -15.75 9.22 7.27
CA PHE A 178 -15.86 9.23 5.82
C PHE A 178 -16.68 10.42 5.30
N ARG A 179 -17.73 10.84 6.02
CA ARG A 179 -18.55 12.00 5.63
C ARG A 179 -17.81 13.33 5.64
N THR A 180 -16.63 13.41 6.26
CA THR A 180 -15.80 14.64 6.22
C THR A 180 -15.06 14.81 4.90
N ILE A 181 -15.02 13.78 4.04
CA ILE A 181 -14.40 13.89 2.71
C ILE A 181 -15.32 14.74 1.80
N PRO A 182 -14.83 15.82 1.17
CA PRO A 182 -15.65 16.62 0.26
C PRO A 182 -16.14 15.85 -0.97
N VAL A 183 -15.32 14.92 -1.48
CA VAL A 183 -15.61 14.06 -2.65
C VAL A 183 -16.08 12.64 -2.27
N ARG A 184 -16.70 12.52 -1.09
CA ARG A 184 -17.16 11.23 -0.52
C ARG A 184 -18.11 10.47 -1.43
N ASP A 185 -19.04 11.17 -2.08
CA ASP A 185 -20.05 10.55 -2.92
C ASP A 185 -19.41 9.97 -4.18
N GLU A 186 -18.47 10.69 -4.80
CA GLU A 186 -17.71 10.23 -5.95
C GLU A 186 -16.87 8.99 -5.62
N LEU A 187 -16.23 8.95 -4.45
CA LEU A 187 -15.45 7.79 -4.01
C LEU A 187 -16.32 6.55 -3.78
N LEU A 188 -17.46 6.70 -3.09
CA LEU A 188 -18.39 5.58 -2.88
C LEU A 188 -18.99 5.09 -4.21
N ARG A 189 -19.45 6.02 -5.05
CA ARG A 189 -20.01 5.69 -6.36
C ARG A 189 -18.97 5.03 -7.26
N ALA A 190 -17.70 5.38 -7.13
CA ALA A 190 -16.64 4.70 -7.86
C ALA A 190 -16.52 3.23 -7.44
N LEU A 191 -16.51 2.92 -6.14
CA LEU A 191 -16.53 1.54 -5.66
C LEU A 191 -17.80 0.78 -6.08
N LEU A 192 -18.95 1.45 -6.13
CA LEU A 192 -20.21 0.86 -6.60
C LEU A 192 -20.23 0.58 -8.13
N ASN A 193 -19.22 1.02 -8.89
CA ASN A 193 -19.03 0.57 -10.28
C ASN A 193 -18.41 -0.83 -10.38
N CYS A 194 -17.87 -1.37 -9.28
CA CYS A 194 -17.40 -2.75 -9.20
C CYS A 194 -18.57 -3.74 -9.14
N ASP A 195 -18.28 -5.02 -9.38
CA ASP A 195 -19.19 -6.15 -9.14
C ASP A 195 -18.88 -6.79 -7.78
N LEU A 196 -17.63 -6.71 -7.33
CA LEU A 196 -17.16 -7.15 -6.02
C LEU A 196 -16.28 -6.09 -5.34
N VAL A 197 -16.53 -5.82 -4.06
CA VAL A 197 -15.68 -4.98 -3.20
C VAL A 197 -15.26 -5.79 -1.97
N GLY A 198 -13.96 -5.96 -1.79
CA GLY A 198 -13.36 -6.75 -0.73
C GLY A 198 -12.64 -5.90 0.32
N PHE A 199 -12.72 -6.36 1.58
CA PHE A 199 -12.07 -5.75 2.74
C PHE A 199 -11.42 -6.81 3.63
N HIS A 200 -10.44 -6.42 4.46
CA HIS A 200 -9.80 -7.35 5.41
C HIS A 200 -10.72 -7.86 6.52
N THR A 201 -11.54 -6.98 7.09
CA THR A 201 -12.35 -7.27 8.29
C THR A 201 -13.82 -6.96 8.07
N PHE A 202 -14.67 -7.58 8.90
CA PHE A 202 -16.10 -7.26 8.92
C PHE A 202 -16.36 -5.80 9.27
N ASP A 203 -15.56 -5.19 10.16
CA ASP A 203 -15.74 -3.78 10.53
C ASP A 203 -15.51 -2.83 9.36
N TYR A 204 -14.48 -3.07 8.54
CA TYR A 204 -14.23 -2.23 7.36
C TYR A 204 -15.36 -2.36 6.34
N ALA A 205 -15.83 -3.60 6.09
CA ALA A 205 -16.99 -3.84 5.24
C ALA A 205 -18.24 -3.15 5.78
N ARG A 206 -18.53 -3.29 7.08
CA ARG A 206 -19.66 -2.66 7.76
C ARG A 206 -19.59 -1.14 7.67
N HIS A 207 -18.42 -0.54 7.81
CA HIS A 207 -18.25 0.90 7.65
C HIS A 207 -18.52 1.37 6.22
N PHE A 208 -18.08 0.62 5.21
CA PHE A 208 -18.43 0.90 3.81
C PHE A 208 -19.94 0.83 3.58
N LEU A 209 -20.61 -0.23 4.04
CA LEU A 209 -22.05 -0.40 3.95
C LEU A 209 -22.82 0.74 4.63
N SER A 210 -22.41 1.12 5.84
CA SER A 210 -22.98 2.25 6.57
C SER A 210 -22.77 3.58 5.85
N SER A 211 -21.63 3.79 5.21
CA SER A 211 -21.37 4.98 4.40
C SER A 211 -22.26 5.01 3.15
N CYS A 212 -22.45 3.88 2.45
CA CYS A 212 -23.39 3.79 1.33
C CYS A 212 -24.84 4.08 1.76
N SER A 213 -25.27 3.52 2.89
CA SER A 213 -26.62 3.76 3.42
C SER A 213 -26.83 5.22 3.83
N ARG A 214 -25.95 5.78 4.67
CA ARG A 214 -26.12 7.13 5.22
C ARG A 214 -25.90 8.25 4.21
N LEU A 215 -24.99 8.07 3.25
CA LEU A 215 -24.61 9.13 2.31
C LEU A 215 -25.35 9.03 0.97
N LEU A 216 -25.65 7.81 0.52
CA LEU A 216 -26.28 7.58 -0.79
C LEU A 216 -27.72 7.05 -0.69
N GLY A 217 -28.22 6.77 0.52
CA GLY A 217 -29.55 6.19 0.72
C GLY A 217 -29.68 4.77 0.19
N LEU A 218 -28.57 4.03 0.12
CA LEU A 218 -28.55 2.67 -0.42
C LEU A 218 -28.65 1.62 0.69
N ASP A 219 -29.69 0.80 0.63
CA ASP A 219 -29.81 -0.35 1.49
C ASP A 219 -28.92 -1.50 1.01
N TYR A 220 -28.48 -2.31 1.98
CA TYR A 220 -27.77 -3.56 1.70
C TYR A 220 -28.59 -4.73 2.22
N GLN A 221 -28.48 -5.87 1.53
CA GLN A 221 -29.12 -7.11 1.94
C GLN A 221 -28.06 -8.12 2.36
N SER A 222 -28.32 -8.82 3.45
CA SER A 222 -27.60 -10.04 3.79
C SER A 222 -28.52 -11.23 3.57
N LYS A 223 -28.19 -12.08 2.60
CA LYS A 223 -28.95 -13.31 2.29
C LYS A 223 -27.96 -14.46 2.16
N ARG A 224 -28.24 -15.61 2.78
CA ARG A 224 -27.44 -16.86 2.59
C ARG A 224 -25.91 -16.68 2.68
N GLY A 225 -25.42 -15.81 3.57
CA GLY A 225 -23.98 -15.56 3.75
C GLY A 225 -23.32 -14.64 2.71
N TYR A 226 -24.07 -13.98 1.82
CA TYR A 226 -23.57 -12.88 1.01
C TYR A 226 -24.13 -11.55 1.50
N ILE A 227 -23.33 -10.49 1.36
CA ILE A 227 -23.75 -9.11 1.59
C ILE A 227 -23.73 -8.40 0.23
N GLY A 228 -24.82 -7.75 -0.15
CA GLY A 228 -24.95 -7.07 -1.43
C GLY A 228 -25.64 -5.72 -1.34
N ILE A 229 -25.21 -4.77 -2.17
CA ILE A 229 -25.89 -3.49 -2.40
C ILE A 229 -26.50 -3.51 -3.80
N GLU A 230 -27.78 -3.18 -3.92
CA GLU A 230 -28.43 -2.94 -5.21
C GLU A 230 -28.11 -1.53 -5.71
N TYR A 231 -27.56 -1.41 -6.91
CA TYR A 231 -27.19 -0.12 -7.49
C TYR A 231 -27.37 -0.14 -9.01
N PHE A 232 -28.32 0.65 -9.50
CA PHE A 232 -28.68 0.73 -10.93
C PHE A 232 -28.92 -0.64 -11.58
N GLY A 233 -29.67 -1.51 -10.90
CA GLY A 233 -30.03 -2.84 -11.41
C GLY A 233 -28.90 -3.87 -11.38
N ARG A 234 -27.79 -3.58 -10.69
CA ARG A 234 -26.69 -4.51 -10.43
C ARG A 234 -26.56 -4.76 -8.93
N THR A 235 -26.21 -5.99 -8.56
CA THR A 235 -25.85 -6.35 -7.20
C THR A 235 -24.32 -6.24 -7.02
N ILE A 236 -23.88 -5.31 -6.18
CA ILE A 236 -22.47 -5.18 -5.78
C ILE A 236 -22.24 -6.06 -4.57
N THR A 237 -21.42 -7.09 -4.73
CA THR A 237 -21.10 -8.03 -3.66
C THR A 237 -20.01 -7.46 -2.75
N VAL A 238 -20.25 -7.47 -1.45
CA VAL A 238 -19.25 -7.10 -0.44
C VAL A 238 -18.69 -8.38 0.19
N LYS A 239 -17.36 -8.52 0.22
CA LYS A 239 -16.66 -9.69 0.78
C LYS A 239 -15.63 -9.30 1.83
N ILE A 240 -15.46 -10.17 2.81
CA ILE A 240 -14.41 -10.09 3.82
C ILE A 240 -13.35 -11.14 3.45
N LEU A 241 -12.17 -10.68 3.10
CA LEU A 241 -11.06 -11.48 2.58
C LEU A 241 -9.77 -11.03 3.31
N PRO A 242 -9.46 -11.57 4.50
CA PRO A 242 -8.23 -11.23 5.18
C PRO A 242 -7.04 -11.75 4.37
N VAL A 243 -6.18 -10.83 3.91
CA VAL A 243 -4.94 -11.21 3.22
C VAL A 243 -3.99 -11.90 4.19
N GLY A 244 -3.53 -13.09 3.80
CA GLY A 244 -2.54 -13.88 4.54
C GLY A 244 -1.12 -13.70 4.00
N ILE A 245 -0.24 -14.60 4.41
CA ILE A 245 1.15 -14.69 3.97
C ILE A 245 1.38 -15.99 3.19
N ASP A 246 2.39 -16.01 2.32
CA ASP A 246 2.85 -17.24 1.68
C ASP A 246 3.72 -18.04 2.65
N LEU A 247 3.16 -19.12 3.19
CA LEU A 247 3.85 -19.98 4.15
C LEU A 247 5.04 -20.71 3.53
N GLY A 248 4.93 -21.15 2.28
CA GLY A 248 6.02 -21.85 1.60
C GLY A 248 7.21 -20.93 1.34
N GLN A 249 6.95 -19.68 0.94
CA GLN A 249 7.99 -18.66 0.84
C GLN A 249 8.65 -18.40 2.20
N LEU A 250 7.86 -18.23 3.26
CA LEU A 250 8.37 -17.99 4.61
C LEU A 250 9.27 -19.14 5.10
N GLU A 251 8.82 -20.39 4.97
CA GLU A 251 9.58 -21.58 5.32
C GLU A 251 10.90 -21.67 4.55
N SER A 252 10.88 -21.34 3.25
CA SER A 252 12.09 -21.32 2.42
C SER A 252 13.12 -20.31 2.93
N VAL A 253 12.69 -19.12 3.34
CA VAL A 253 13.58 -18.08 3.87
C VAL A 253 14.14 -18.50 5.22
N ILE A 254 13.28 -18.98 6.13
CA ILE A 254 13.68 -19.46 7.47
C ILE A 254 14.71 -20.58 7.37
N SER A 255 14.54 -21.52 6.44
CA SER A 255 15.44 -22.67 6.25
C SER A 255 16.76 -22.34 5.52
N SER A 256 16.94 -21.09 5.08
CA SER A 256 18.12 -20.71 4.33
C SER A 256 19.38 -20.68 5.20
N SER A 257 20.53 -21.01 4.60
CA SER A 257 21.83 -20.96 5.29
C SER A 257 22.20 -19.54 5.69
N GLU A 258 21.81 -18.54 4.89
CA GLU A 258 22.03 -17.12 5.18
C GLU A 258 21.25 -16.69 6.43
N THR A 259 19.96 -17.04 6.52
CA THR A 259 19.15 -16.77 7.71
C THR A 259 19.69 -17.49 8.94
N THR A 260 20.10 -18.76 8.80
CA THR A 260 20.69 -19.54 9.90
C THR A 260 21.97 -18.87 10.43
N ALA A 261 22.88 -18.47 9.53
CA ALA A 261 24.10 -17.77 9.92
C ALA A 261 23.79 -16.43 10.61
N LYS A 262 22.81 -15.68 10.11
CA LYS A 262 22.41 -14.40 10.71
C LYS A 262 21.78 -14.56 12.08
N ILE A 263 20.96 -15.60 12.28
CA ILE A 263 20.39 -15.93 13.59
C ILE A 263 21.51 -16.22 14.59
N GLN A 264 22.51 -17.02 14.21
CA GLN A 264 23.66 -17.32 15.08
C GLN A 264 24.41 -16.04 15.49
N GLU A 265 24.69 -15.15 14.53
CA GLU A 265 25.32 -13.85 14.82
C GLU A 265 24.51 -13.02 15.83
N LEU A 266 23.18 -12.97 15.67
CA LEU A 266 22.30 -12.21 16.56
C LEU A 266 22.23 -12.86 17.95
N MET A 267 22.18 -14.20 18.02
CA MET A 267 22.18 -14.93 19.30
C MET A 267 23.48 -14.70 20.08
N ASP A 268 24.61 -14.65 19.40
CA ASP A 268 25.91 -14.36 20.03
C ASP A 268 26.01 -12.89 20.46
N ARG A 269 25.51 -11.95 19.63
CA ARG A 269 25.52 -10.51 19.93
C ARG A 269 24.67 -10.15 21.14
N TYR A 270 23.46 -10.70 21.25
CA TYR A 270 22.52 -10.40 22.33
C TYR A 270 22.46 -11.51 23.39
N LYS A 271 23.56 -12.25 23.55
CA LYS A 271 23.65 -13.33 24.51
C LYS A 271 23.28 -12.85 25.92
N ASP A 272 22.53 -13.67 26.64
CA ASP A 272 22.03 -13.42 28.00
C ASP A 272 21.09 -12.20 28.14
N ARG A 273 20.60 -11.64 27.02
CA ARG A 273 19.61 -10.57 26.98
C ARG A 273 18.27 -11.04 26.40
N ILE A 274 17.19 -10.41 26.85
CA ILE A 274 15.85 -10.49 26.27
C ILE A 274 15.82 -9.51 25.09
N LEU A 275 15.66 -10.04 23.88
CA LEU A 275 15.59 -9.24 22.66
C LEU A 275 14.13 -8.95 22.30
N LEU A 276 13.77 -7.67 22.24
CA LEU A 276 12.51 -7.20 21.68
C LEU A 276 12.76 -6.67 20.27
N LEU A 277 12.01 -7.13 19.28
CA LEU A 277 12.17 -6.72 17.87
C LEU A 277 10.93 -5.98 17.38
N GLY A 278 11.14 -4.77 16.85
CA GLY A 278 10.17 -4.03 16.05
C GLY A 278 10.64 -3.92 14.61
N VAL A 279 9.74 -4.17 13.65
CA VAL A 279 10.01 -3.98 12.21
C VAL A 279 8.84 -3.22 11.61
N ASP A 280 9.06 -1.97 11.23
CA ASP A 280 7.99 -1.11 10.74
C ASP A 280 8.51 -0.15 9.68
N ASP A 281 7.64 0.23 8.74
CA ASP A 281 7.92 1.38 7.88
C ASP A 281 7.85 2.67 8.71
N ILE A 282 8.68 3.67 8.39
CA ILE A 282 8.56 5.01 8.98
C ILE A 282 7.24 5.63 8.53
N ASP A 283 6.22 5.50 9.38
CA ASP A 283 4.86 5.99 9.16
C ASP A 283 4.20 6.28 10.52
N LEU A 284 3.40 7.36 10.56
CA LEU A 284 2.76 7.85 11.79
C LEU A 284 1.89 6.79 12.47
N PHE A 285 1.29 5.89 11.70
CA PHE A 285 0.34 4.90 12.19
C PHE A 285 0.98 3.60 12.67
N LYS A 286 2.32 3.52 12.68
CA LYS A 286 3.05 2.32 13.15
C LYS A 286 3.40 2.36 14.64
N GLY A 287 3.14 3.47 15.31
CA GLY A 287 3.30 3.57 16.76
C GLY A 287 4.74 3.37 17.24
N ILE A 288 5.75 3.57 16.38
CA ILE A 288 7.17 3.35 16.73
C ILE A 288 7.56 4.13 18.00
N GLY A 289 7.13 5.40 18.10
CA GLY A 289 7.36 6.21 19.29
C GLY A 289 6.68 5.65 20.55
N LEU A 290 5.49 5.04 20.42
CA LEU A 290 4.80 4.39 21.53
C LEU A 290 5.54 3.14 22.00
N LYS A 291 6.20 2.40 21.10
CA LYS A 291 7.04 1.26 21.46
C LYS A 291 8.24 1.70 22.32
N PHE A 292 8.87 2.83 21.97
CA PHE A 292 9.96 3.38 22.79
C PHE A 292 9.48 3.86 24.16
N LEU A 293 8.35 4.56 24.23
CA LEU A 293 7.76 4.96 25.52
C LEU A 293 7.39 3.76 26.39
N ALA A 294 6.86 2.69 25.78
CA ALA A 294 6.58 1.46 26.51
C ALA A 294 7.85 0.76 27.01
N MET A 295 8.94 0.81 26.23
CA MET A 295 10.25 0.29 26.66
C MET A 295 10.84 1.12 27.81
N GLU A 296 10.74 2.45 27.74
CA GLU A 296 11.15 3.35 28.82
C GLU A 296 10.40 3.02 30.11
N GLN A 297 9.06 2.98 30.04
CA GLN A 297 8.22 2.63 31.19
C GLN A 297 8.53 1.23 31.74
N LEU A 298 8.77 0.23 30.88
CA LEU A 298 9.17 -1.11 31.31
C LEU A 298 10.47 -1.07 32.13
N LEU A 299 11.48 -0.33 31.68
CA LEU A 299 12.77 -0.22 32.38
C LEU A 299 12.71 0.65 33.65
N GLU A 300 11.74 1.56 33.74
CA GLU A 300 11.45 2.33 34.95
C GLU A 300 10.78 1.45 36.02
N GLU A 301 9.74 0.71 35.64
CA GLU A 301 8.97 -0.16 36.54
C GLU A 301 9.72 -1.43 36.95
N HIS A 302 10.62 -1.93 36.09
CA HIS A 302 11.40 -3.15 36.30
C HIS A 302 12.90 -2.91 36.17
N PRO A 303 13.57 -2.32 37.19
CA PRO A 303 15.00 -2.04 37.16
C PRO A 303 15.88 -3.28 36.92
N GLU A 304 15.42 -4.48 37.30
CA GLU A 304 16.10 -5.76 37.05
C GLU A 304 16.26 -6.10 35.57
N LEU A 305 15.48 -5.46 34.68
CA LEU A 305 15.58 -5.63 33.23
C LEU A 305 16.62 -4.70 32.60
N ARG A 306 17.15 -3.72 33.33
CA ARG A 306 18.20 -2.82 32.83
C ARG A 306 19.47 -3.63 32.58
N GLY A 307 20.05 -3.50 31.38
CA GLY A 307 21.19 -4.31 30.93
C GLY A 307 20.81 -5.73 30.48
N ARG A 308 19.58 -6.18 30.77
CA ARG A 308 19.09 -7.52 30.44
C ARG A 308 18.03 -7.53 29.34
N ALA A 309 17.32 -6.44 29.09
CA ALA A 309 16.40 -6.31 27.97
C ALA A 309 16.96 -5.31 26.95
N THR A 310 16.84 -5.64 25.66
CA THR A 310 17.31 -4.81 24.54
C THR A 310 16.23 -4.77 23.47
N MET A 311 15.86 -3.57 23.05
CA MET A 311 14.93 -3.38 21.92
C MET A 311 15.71 -3.03 20.65
N VAL A 312 15.48 -3.77 19.58
CA VAL A 312 15.97 -3.48 18.23
C VAL A 312 14.77 -3.03 17.40
N GLN A 313 14.79 -1.80 16.91
CA GLN A 313 13.74 -1.27 16.03
C GLN A 313 14.30 -1.03 14.63
N ILE A 314 13.91 -1.91 13.70
CA ILE A 314 14.18 -1.77 12.28
C ILE A 314 13.10 -0.84 11.70
N ALA A 315 13.53 0.26 11.08
CA ALA A 315 12.67 1.27 10.52
C ALA A 315 12.90 1.40 9.01
N ASN A 316 12.04 0.79 8.19
CA ASN A 316 12.17 0.87 6.73
C ASN A 316 11.89 2.31 6.25
N PRO A 317 12.55 2.75 5.16
CA PRO A 317 12.32 4.07 4.61
C PRO A 317 10.84 4.34 4.32
N ALA A 318 10.39 5.55 4.61
CA ALA A 318 9.01 5.96 4.36
C ALA A 318 8.65 5.84 2.87
N ARG A 319 7.45 5.32 2.59
CA ARG A 319 6.94 5.10 1.22
C ARG A 319 6.53 6.38 0.50
N SER A 320 6.62 7.54 1.15
CA SER A 320 6.29 8.85 0.59
C SER A 320 7.19 9.94 1.13
N GLN A 321 7.21 11.09 0.46
CA GLN A 321 7.89 12.28 0.94
C GLN A 321 6.84 13.30 1.40
N GLY A 322 7.11 13.99 2.49
CA GLY A 322 6.19 14.98 3.02
C GLY A 322 6.49 15.42 4.44
N ARG A 323 5.70 16.37 4.94
CA ARG A 323 5.86 16.92 6.29
C ARG A 323 5.65 15.85 7.37
N ASP A 324 4.70 14.94 7.17
CA ASP A 324 4.35 13.94 8.19
C ASP A 324 5.40 12.84 8.27
N VAL A 325 6.00 12.50 7.13
CA VAL A 325 7.15 11.61 7.05
C VAL A 325 8.38 12.25 7.68
N ARG A 326 8.66 13.53 7.39
CA ARG A 326 9.76 14.27 8.01
C ARG A 326 9.59 14.32 9.53
N ARG A 327 8.37 14.58 10.02
CA ARG A 327 8.03 14.56 11.45
C ARG A 327 8.15 13.18 12.08
N SER A 328 7.70 12.13 11.40
CA SER A 328 7.82 10.76 11.90
C SER A 328 9.30 10.37 12.03
N ARG A 329 10.12 10.80 11.07
CA ARG A 329 11.58 10.66 11.11
C ARG A 329 12.20 11.53 12.22
N GLU A 330 11.79 12.78 12.38
CA GLU A 330 12.27 13.67 13.45
C GLU A 330 11.91 13.12 14.83
N ARG A 331 10.68 12.64 15.03
CA ARG A 331 10.26 11.97 16.28
C ARG A 331 11.03 10.69 16.52
N PHE A 332 11.27 9.89 15.48
CA PHE A 332 12.10 8.71 15.58
C PHE A 332 13.53 9.08 16.02
N ILE A 333 14.14 10.11 15.42
CA ILE A 333 15.46 10.61 15.82
C ILE A 333 15.43 11.21 17.23
N GLN A 334 14.37 11.94 17.60
CA GLN A 334 14.23 12.54 18.91
C GLN A 334 14.03 11.48 19.99
N SER A 335 13.31 10.39 19.72
CA SER A 335 13.26 9.23 20.62
C SER A 335 14.59 8.49 20.71
N GLN A 336 15.52 8.68 19.76
CA GLN A 336 16.91 8.23 19.93
C GLN A 336 17.71 9.16 20.86
N GLY A 337 17.44 10.48 20.86
CA GLY A 337 18.29 11.48 21.53
C GLY A 337 17.74 12.10 22.83
N GLY A 338 16.46 11.93 23.16
CA GLY A 338 15.77 12.73 24.18
C GLY A 338 15.74 12.19 25.62
N SER A 339 16.08 10.92 25.85
CA SER A 339 16.04 10.29 27.19
C SER A 339 17.05 9.13 27.34
N MET A 340 17.74 8.74 26.25
CA MET A 340 18.42 7.44 26.14
C MET A 340 19.95 7.50 26.00
N SER A 341 20.59 8.64 26.29
CA SER A 341 22.07 8.68 26.40
C SER A 341 22.60 7.86 27.58
N ASP A 342 21.74 7.52 28.54
CA ASP A 342 22.13 6.92 29.83
C ASP A 342 21.84 5.41 29.92
N LEU A 343 21.34 4.78 28.85
CA LEU A 343 20.97 3.36 28.83
C LEU A 343 21.59 2.65 27.61
N GLU A 344 22.66 1.86 27.84
CA GLU A 344 23.45 1.08 26.86
C GLU A 344 22.68 -0.07 26.13
N ASN A 345 21.35 -0.01 26.02
CA ASN A 345 20.49 -1.16 25.71
C ASN A 345 19.71 -1.07 24.38
N LEU A 346 20.22 -0.31 23.40
CA LEU A 346 19.61 -0.21 22.07
C LEU A 346 20.69 -0.35 20.99
N ASP A 347 20.58 -1.40 20.17
CA ASP A 347 21.31 -1.51 18.89
C ASP A 347 20.32 -1.16 17.77
N MET A 348 20.61 -0.04 17.12
CA MET A 348 19.76 0.56 16.09
C MET A 348 20.53 0.55 14.78
N SER A 349 20.41 -0.56 14.05
CA SER A 349 21.06 -0.75 12.77
C SER A 349 20.09 -0.45 11.61
N PRO A 350 20.39 0.51 10.70
CA PRO A 350 19.70 0.56 9.42
C PRO A 350 20.10 -0.66 8.60
N LEU A 351 19.14 -1.49 8.21
CA LEU A 351 19.33 -2.48 7.16
C LEU A 351 18.86 -1.82 5.85
N CYS A 352 19.81 -1.65 4.93
CA CYS A 352 19.63 -1.06 3.60
C CYS A 352 18.48 -1.67 2.79
#